data_AF-A0A078FEN0-F1
#
_entry.id   AF-A0A078FEN0-F1
#
_cell.length_a   1.000
_cell.length_b   1.000
_cell.length_c   1.000
_cell.angle_alpha   90.00
_cell.angle_beta   90.00
_cell.angle_gamma   90.00
#
_symmetry.space_group_name_H-M   'P 1'
#
loop_
_entity.id
_entity.type
_entity.pdbx_description
1 polymer ?
#
loop_
_entity_poly.entity_id
_entity_poly.type
_entity_poly.pdbx_seq_one_letter_code
_entity_poly.pdbx_strand_id
1 'polypeptide(L)'
;MASSIAIRSRLVPSLLKLRSRNPRRALFSTEASSSSSNPSSKVSSSQQQSLFSDFPPPNHLPPPEAAAEAAVGKERKGLKYLSNGLIWAFTGATAAVGYTSYAYTLDEVNEKTKSFRESAMKPPPPALDSSSAIDKYQAMLYSAAIKVPARAIEMYLELRERVEEHVKGFTEPLSEKLLPDLHPSEQNVVYTLVLDLNETLLYTDWKRERGWRTFKRPGVDAFLEHLGKFYEIVVYSDQMDMYVYPVCEKLDPNGYIRYKLARGATKYENGKHYRDLSKLNRDPKRILYVSGNAFDTSLQPENCVPIKPYKLESDDTALVDLIPFLEYVARNGPADIRPVLASYERKDVAKEFLERSIEYQKRMQGQRQGRLWRR
;
A
#
# COMPACT_ATOMS: atom_id res chain seq x y z
N MET A 1 -28.97 -11.24 -56.21
CA MET A 1 -28.04 -12.37 -56.43
C MET A 1 -27.34 -12.57 -55.09
N ALA A 2 -27.74 -13.54 -54.25
CA ALA A 2 -27.56 -14.99 -54.38
C ALA A 2 -26.08 -15.40 -54.27
N SER A 3 -25.65 -16.34 -53.41
CA SER A 3 -26.35 -17.05 -52.32
C SER A 3 -25.33 -17.65 -51.31
N SER A 4 -25.79 -17.77 -50.06
CA SER A 4 -25.51 -18.81 -49.04
C SER A 4 -24.41 -19.87 -49.25
N ILE A 5 -23.70 -20.23 -48.16
CA ILE A 5 -23.92 -21.47 -47.38
C ILE A 5 -22.96 -21.52 -46.17
N ALA A 6 -23.45 -22.02 -45.04
CA ALA A 6 -22.66 -22.33 -43.84
C ALA A 6 -22.42 -23.84 -43.74
N ILE A 7 -21.44 -24.29 -42.92
CA ILE A 7 -21.64 -25.35 -41.90
C ILE A 7 -20.39 -25.58 -41.04
N ARG A 8 -20.68 -25.96 -39.79
CA ARG A 8 -19.81 -26.24 -38.63
C ARG A 8 -18.86 -27.43 -38.83
N SER A 9 -17.76 -27.44 -38.07
CA SER A 9 -17.40 -28.62 -37.24
C SER A 9 -16.54 -28.25 -36.03
N ARG A 10 -16.83 -28.87 -34.87
CA ARG A 10 -16.07 -28.76 -33.62
C ARG A 10 -14.91 -29.77 -33.62
N LEU A 11 -13.77 -29.42 -33.04
CA LEU A 11 -12.87 -30.40 -32.40
C LEU A 11 -12.18 -29.77 -31.20
N VAL A 12 -12.25 -30.43 -30.05
CA VAL A 12 -11.58 -30.09 -28.79
C VAL A 12 -10.83 -31.34 -28.33
N PRO A 13 -9.51 -31.27 -28.09
CA PRO A 13 -8.81 -32.26 -27.28
C PRO A 13 -8.80 -31.81 -25.81
N SER A 14 -9.29 -32.66 -24.91
CA SER A 14 -9.06 -32.51 -23.47
C SER A 14 -7.72 -33.15 -23.08
N LEU A 15 -7.06 -32.61 -22.03
CA LEU A 15 -5.92 -33.12 -21.22
C LEU A 15 -5.19 -31.87 -20.67
N LEU A 16 -4.79 -31.69 -19.40
CA LEU A 16 -4.76 -32.55 -18.21
C LEU A 16 -5.21 -31.74 -16.96
N LYS A 17 -6.01 -32.35 -16.07
CA LYS A 17 -6.21 -31.84 -14.70
C LYS A 17 -5.13 -32.40 -13.76
N LEU A 18 -4.05 -31.65 -13.50
CA LEU A 18 -3.14 -32.01 -12.40
C LEU A 18 -3.76 -31.62 -11.05
N ARG A 19 -4.28 -32.62 -10.35
CA ARG A 19 -4.88 -32.49 -9.01
C ARG A 19 -3.77 -32.47 -7.95
N SER A 20 -3.19 -31.30 -7.68
CA SER A 20 -2.35 -31.14 -6.49
C SER A 20 -3.20 -31.25 -5.22
N ARG A 21 -3.09 -32.39 -4.54
CA ARG A 21 -3.48 -32.53 -3.13
C ARG A 21 -2.23 -32.26 -2.30
N ASN A 22 -2.28 -31.30 -1.38
CA ASN A 22 -1.58 -31.47 -0.11
C ASN A 22 -2.32 -30.75 1.02
N PRO A 23 -2.30 -31.30 2.25
CA PRO A 23 -3.09 -30.78 3.36
C PRO A 23 -2.27 -29.79 4.21
N ARG A 24 -2.95 -28.78 4.76
CA ARG A 24 -2.76 -28.34 6.15
C ARG A 24 -3.93 -27.47 6.59
N ARG A 25 -4.61 -27.94 7.62
CA ARG A 25 -5.69 -27.27 8.34
C ARG A 25 -5.15 -26.92 9.73
N ALA A 26 -5.74 -25.91 10.35
CA ALA A 26 -5.68 -25.54 11.76
C ALA A 26 -4.58 -24.55 12.22
N LEU A 27 -5.00 -23.77 13.24
CA LEU A 27 -4.27 -22.79 14.05
C LEU A 27 -3.93 -21.49 13.29
N PHE A 28 -4.54 -20.34 13.57
CA PHE A 28 -4.92 -19.78 14.87
C PHE A 28 -6.29 -19.07 14.85
N SER A 29 -7.14 -19.38 15.83
CA SER A 29 -8.24 -18.50 16.26
C SER A 29 -7.85 -17.92 17.61
N THR A 30 -7.91 -16.59 17.75
CA THR A 30 -7.67 -15.89 19.01
C THR A 30 -8.99 -15.24 19.44
N GLU A 31 -9.83 -16.00 20.15
CA GLU A 31 -10.96 -15.40 20.87
C GLU A 31 -10.52 -15.02 22.28
N ALA A 32 -10.72 -13.75 22.62
CA ALA A 32 -10.57 -13.25 23.97
C ALA A 32 -11.89 -13.43 24.73
N SER A 33 -11.85 -14.01 25.93
CA SER A 33 -12.99 -14.07 26.84
C SER A 33 -12.60 -13.58 28.23
N SER A 34 -13.30 -12.56 28.69
CA SER A 34 -13.15 -11.92 30.00
C SER A 34 -13.89 -12.69 31.11
N SER A 35 -13.42 -12.53 32.35
CA SER A 35 -13.82 -13.29 33.54
C SER A 35 -15.02 -12.74 34.33
N SER A 36 -15.95 -13.61 34.74
CA SER A 36 -16.80 -13.61 35.96
C SER A 36 -17.91 -14.69 35.79
N SER A 37 -18.48 -15.39 36.79
CA SER A 37 -18.33 -15.43 38.26
C SER A 37 -18.82 -16.80 38.83
N ASN A 38 -18.39 -17.15 40.05
CA ASN A 38 -18.80 -18.31 40.89
C ASN A 38 -20.27 -18.22 41.43
N PRO A 39 -20.83 -19.15 42.27
CA PRO A 39 -20.27 -20.37 42.93
C PRO A 39 -21.12 -21.68 42.78
N SER A 40 -20.58 -22.88 43.10
CA SER A 40 -20.87 -23.70 44.33
C SER A 40 -20.58 -25.20 44.04
N SER A 41 -20.41 -26.17 44.97
CA SER A 41 -19.93 -26.23 46.38
C SER A 41 -19.77 -27.71 46.83
N LYS A 42 -19.09 -27.99 47.97
CA LYS A 42 -18.98 -29.29 48.73
C LYS A 42 -18.12 -30.43 48.10
N VAL A 43 -17.44 -31.32 48.84
CA VAL A 43 -17.04 -31.45 50.28
C VAL A 43 -15.90 -32.49 50.47
N SER A 44 -15.14 -32.36 51.57
CA SER A 44 -14.31 -33.38 52.27
C SER A 44 -12.91 -33.81 51.80
N SER A 45 -12.09 -33.97 52.82
CA SER A 45 -10.69 -34.43 52.90
C SER A 45 -10.57 -35.69 53.77
N SER A 46 -9.58 -36.57 53.54
CA SER A 46 -8.67 -37.07 54.61
C SER A 46 -7.68 -38.20 54.17
N GLN A 47 -6.45 -38.07 54.66
CA GLN A 47 -5.51 -39.08 55.21
C GLN A 47 -5.21 -40.44 54.52
N GLN A 48 -3.91 -40.64 54.22
CA GLN A 48 -3.01 -41.71 54.69
C GLN A 48 -3.64 -43.08 55.07
N GLN A 49 -3.19 -44.24 54.57
CA GLN A 49 -1.88 -44.86 54.89
C GLN A 49 -1.49 -46.06 53.98
N SER A 50 -0.27 -46.55 54.18
CA SER A 50 0.48 -47.62 53.47
C SER A 50 -0.08 -49.05 53.51
N LEU A 51 0.37 -49.92 52.58
CA LEU A 51 0.70 -51.33 52.86
C LEU A 51 1.63 -51.96 51.79
N PHE A 52 2.44 -52.93 52.21
CA PHE A 52 3.40 -53.77 51.46
C PHE A 52 4.73 -53.17 50.96
N SER A 53 5.70 -53.23 51.88
CA SER A 53 7.12 -53.51 51.60
C SER A 53 7.45 -54.92 52.08
N ASP A 54 8.23 -55.70 51.34
CA ASP A 54 8.92 -56.90 51.85
C ASP A 54 10.40 -56.94 51.40
N PHE A 55 11.22 -57.68 52.17
CA PHE A 55 12.65 -57.46 52.49
C PHE A 55 13.63 -58.49 51.82
N PRO A 56 14.97 -58.55 52.07
CA PRO A 56 16.01 -57.48 52.00
C PRO A 56 17.42 -57.98 51.42
N PRO A 57 18.66 -57.68 51.94
CA PRO A 57 19.86 -57.45 51.08
C PRO A 57 21.01 -58.47 51.38
N PRO A 58 22.34 -58.24 51.15
CA PRO A 58 23.21 -57.12 51.65
C PRO A 58 24.27 -56.67 50.57
N ASN A 59 25.43 -56.01 50.77
CA ASN A 59 26.13 -55.44 51.94
C ASN A 59 27.20 -54.36 51.55
N HIS A 60 27.82 -53.74 52.57
CA HIS A 60 29.15 -53.06 52.66
C HIS A 60 29.44 -51.69 52.00
N LEU A 61 29.87 -50.77 52.89
CA LEU A 61 30.57 -49.48 52.73
C LEU A 61 32.01 -49.66 53.30
N PRO A 62 33.06 -48.89 52.91
CA PRO A 62 33.22 -47.45 53.24
C PRO A 62 33.92 -46.56 52.17
N PRO A 63 33.95 -45.21 52.34
CA PRO A 63 34.74 -44.28 51.52
C PRO A 63 36.24 -44.30 51.93
N PRO A 64 37.19 -44.04 51.00
CA PRO A 64 37.58 -42.68 50.60
C PRO A 64 37.72 -42.59 49.05
N GLU A 65 38.27 -41.58 48.35
CA GLU A 65 39.18 -40.47 48.69
C GLU A 65 39.07 -39.35 47.63
N ALA A 66 39.35 -38.10 47.98
CA ALA A 66 39.22 -36.96 47.06
C ALA A 66 40.43 -36.82 46.12
N ALA A 67 40.36 -37.36 44.89
CA ALA A 67 41.46 -37.23 43.91
C ALA A 67 41.10 -37.17 42.41
N ALA A 68 39.84 -37.35 41.99
CA ALA A 68 39.48 -37.54 40.57
C ALA A 68 38.82 -36.35 39.85
N GLU A 69 38.50 -35.25 40.54
CA GLU A 69 37.94 -34.04 39.90
C GLU A 69 39.03 -33.15 39.27
N ALA A 70 39.65 -33.60 38.17
CA ALA A 70 40.61 -32.77 37.42
C ALA A 70 40.55 -32.90 35.88
N ALA A 71 40.26 -34.09 35.34
CA ALA A 71 40.48 -34.38 33.91
C ALA A 71 39.25 -34.16 32.99
N VAL A 72 38.02 -34.43 33.45
CA VAL A 72 36.81 -34.41 32.58
C VAL A 72 36.04 -33.07 32.63
N GLY A 73 36.42 -32.17 33.54
CA GLY A 73 35.74 -30.88 33.77
C GLY A 73 36.13 -29.73 32.83
N LYS A 74 37.13 -29.89 31.95
CA LYS A 74 37.67 -28.78 31.13
C LYS A 74 37.02 -28.63 29.75
N GLU A 75 36.79 -29.70 29.00
CA GLU A 75 36.23 -29.61 27.63
C GLU A 75 34.84 -28.99 27.59
N ARG A 76 33.95 -29.37 28.52
CA ARG A 76 32.59 -28.83 28.63
C ARG A 76 32.53 -27.35 29.03
N LYS A 77 33.61 -26.77 29.59
CA LYS A 77 33.67 -25.33 29.90
C LYS A 77 34.04 -24.52 28.66
N GLY A 78 35.06 -24.95 27.90
CA GLY A 78 35.47 -24.29 26.65
C GLY A 78 34.33 -24.17 25.64
N LEU A 79 33.56 -25.26 25.44
CA LEU A 79 32.41 -25.26 24.54
C LEU A 79 31.30 -24.28 24.95
N LYS A 80 31.09 -24.06 26.26
CA LYS A 80 30.09 -23.11 26.79
C LYS A 80 30.49 -21.64 26.57
N TYR A 81 31.78 -21.30 26.72
CA TYR A 81 32.23 -19.95 26.40
C TYR A 81 32.12 -19.65 24.90
N LEU A 82 32.44 -20.65 24.05
CA LEU A 82 32.24 -20.57 22.60
C LEU A 82 30.76 -20.42 22.21
N SER A 83 29.85 -21.19 22.82
CA SER A 83 28.41 -21.05 22.55
C SER A 83 27.86 -19.69 22.99
N ASN A 84 28.31 -19.18 24.13
CA ASN A 84 27.89 -17.85 24.62
C ASN A 84 28.40 -16.74 23.71
N GLY A 85 29.65 -16.84 23.21
CA GLY A 85 30.20 -15.88 22.24
C GLY A 85 29.41 -15.84 20.93
N LEU A 86 28.99 -16.99 20.40
CA LEU A 86 28.14 -17.09 19.21
C LEU A 86 26.76 -16.44 19.43
N ILE A 87 26.15 -16.64 20.60
CA ILE A 87 24.87 -16.00 20.96
C ILE A 87 25.02 -14.47 20.97
N TRP A 88 26.05 -13.94 21.64
CA TRP A 88 26.29 -12.49 21.68
C TRP A 88 26.58 -11.90 20.28
N ALA A 89 27.36 -12.59 19.45
CA ALA A 89 27.63 -12.17 18.08
C ALA A 89 26.35 -12.12 17.24
N PHE A 90 25.48 -13.14 17.34
CA PHE A 90 24.19 -13.17 16.65
C PHE A 90 23.24 -12.07 17.14
N THR A 91 23.17 -11.82 18.46
CA THR A 91 22.37 -10.73 19.04
C THR A 91 22.86 -9.36 18.58
N GLY A 92 24.18 -9.12 18.60
CA GLY A 92 24.78 -7.88 18.11
C GLY A 92 24.53 -7.64 16.62
N ALA A 93 24.68 -8.68 15.79
CA ALA A 93 24.37 -8.62 14.36
C ALA A 93 22.88 -8.32 14.12
N THR A 94 21.97 -8.96 14.86
CA THR A 94 20.52 -8.72 14.76
C THR A 94 20.15 -7.29 15.16
N ALA A 95 20.75 -6.77 16.24
CA ALA A 95 20.54 -5.39 16.68
C ALA A 95 21.07 -4.37 15.67
N ALA A 96 22.25 -4.61 15.08
CA ALA A 96 22.82 -3.77 14.03
C ALA A 96 21.92 -3.75 12.77
N VAL A 97 21.49 -4.93 12.29
CA VAL A 97 20.56 -5.09 11.17
C VAL A 97 19.23 -4.37 11.43
N GLY A 98 18.67 -4.50 12.64
CA GLY A 98 17.45 -3.80 13.04
C GLY A 98 17.62 -2.28 13.03
N TYR A 99 18.73 -1.77 13.57
CA TYR A 99 19.06 -0.35 13.57
C TYR A 99 19.26 0.20 12.14
N THR A 100 20.03 -0.49 11.29
CA THR A 100 20.27 -0.03 9.90
C THR A 100 19.01 -0.02 9.05
N SER A 101 18.10 -0.98 9.26
CA SER A 101 16.80 -1.00 8.58
C SER A 101 15.83 0.08 9.07
N TYR A 102 15.95 0.52 10.33
CA TYR A 102 15.16 1.61 10.88
C TYR A 102 15.70 3.00 10.50
N ALA A 103 17.03 3.18 10.55
CA ALA A 103 17.67 4.48 10.42
C ALA A 103 17.98 4.91 8.97
N TYR A 104 18.02 3.96 8.01
CA TYR A 104 18.43 4.23 6.63
C TYR A 104 17.52 3.53 5.60
N THR A 105 17.33 4.20 4.46
CA THR A 105 16.67 3.60 3.28
C THR A 105 17.54 2.51 2.64
N LEU A 106 16.95 1.63 1.81
CA LEU A 106 17.70 0.59 1.10
C LEU A 106 18.79 1.20 0.22
N ASP A 107 18.44 2.24 -0.53
CA ASP A 107 19.36 2.94 -1.44
C ASP A 107 20.53 3.58 -0.69
N GLU A 108 20.28 4.21 0.46
CA GLU A 108 21.36 4.76 1.30
C GLU A 108 22.32 3.68 1.81
N VAL A 109 21.81 2.51 2.24
CA VAL A 109 22.70 1.42 2.69
C VAL A 109 23.45 0.81 1.50
N ASN A 110 22.80 0.68 0.35
CA ASN A 110 23.41 0.20 -0.89
C ASN A 110 24.57 1.12 -1.30
N GLU A 111 24.34 2.44 -1.32
CA GLU A 111 25.35 3.46 -1.62
C GLU A 111 26.49 3.48 -0.60
N LYS A 112 26.18 3.63 0.71
CA LYS A 112 27.18 3.71 1.79
C LYS A 112 28.08 2.47 1.87
N THR A 113 27.60 1.30 1.45
CA THR A 113 28.37 0.05 1.47
C THR A 113 29.04 -0.31 0.13
N LYS A 114 28.78 0.43 -0.94
CA LYS A 114 29.21 0.09 -2.31
C LYS A 114 30.73 -0.04 -2.43
N SER A 115 31.47 0.98 -2.01
CA SER A 115 32.94 1.01 -2.09
C SER A 115 33.61 -0.11 -1.28
N PHE A 116 33.02 -0.48 -0.13
CA PHE A 116 33.49 -1.59 0.69
C PHE A 116 33.28 -2.94 -0.01
N ARG A 117 32.10 -3.19 -0.58
CA ARG A 117 31.81 -4.41 -1.36
C ARG A 117 32.70 -4.53 -2.60
N GLU A 118 32.89 -3.44 -3.34
CA GLU A 118 33.82 -3.37 -4.47
C GLU A 118 35.28 -3.66 -4.04
N SER A 119 35.70 -3.22 -2.85
CA SER A 119 37.02 -3.56 -2.32
C SER A 119 37.18 -5.05 -2.00
N ALA A 120 36.10 -5.72 -1.57
CA ALA A 120 36.09 -7.14 -1.22
C ALA A 120 36.07 -8.10 -2.42
N MET A 121 35.61 -7.61 -3.59
CA MET A 121 35.70 -8.31 -4.87
C MET A 121 37.13 -8.37 -5.42
N LYS A 122 38.05 -7.50 -4.95
CA LYS A 122 39.44 -7.51 -5.41
C LYS A 122 40.15 -8.80 -4.95
N PRO A 123 41.04 -9.38 -5.77
CA PRO A 123 41.89 -10.47 -5.32
C PRO A 123 42.77 -9.99 -4.15
N PRO A 124 43.13 -10.86 -3.20
CA PRO A 124 44.13 -10.52 -2.19
C PRO A 124 45.44 -10.10 -2.87
N PRO A 125 46.26 -9.24 -2.24
CA PRO A 125 47.54 -8.84 -2.81
C PRO A 125 48.39 -10.08 -3.15
N PRO A 126 49.16 -10.06 -4.26
CA PRO A 126 49.92 -11.23 -4.70
C PRO A 126 50.93 -11.63 -3.61
N ALA A 127 50.88 -12.89 -3.21
CA ALA A 127 51.92 -13.48 -2.38
C ALA A 127 53.22 -13.51 -3.18
N LEU A 128 54.30 -12.97 -2.62
CA LEU A 128 55.65 -13.17 -3.14
C LEU A 128 56.01 -14.65 -3.02
N ASP A 129 56.64 -15.22 -4.05
CA ASP A 129 56.84 -16.67 -4.21
C ASP A 129 57.49 -17.35 -3.00
N SER A 130 56.68 -17.93 -2.11
CA SER A 130 57.02 -19.09 -1.27
C SER A 130 55.79 -19.59 -0.51
N SER A 131 55.77 -20.88 -0.18
CA SER A 131 54.64 -21.57 0.46
C SER A 131 54.54 -21.32 1.97
N SER A 132 54.72 -20.07 2.42
CA SER A 132 54.80 -19.71 3.84
C SER A 132 53.43 -19.83 4.55
N ALA A 133 53.45 -20.21 5.83
CA ALA A 133 52.25 -20.28 6.66
C ALA A 133 51.69 -18.89 7.01
N ILE A 134 52.52 -17.85 6.92
CA ILE A 134 52.17 -16.46 7.24
C ILE A 134 51.23 -15.90 6.17
N ASP A 135 51.53 -16.13 4.89
CA ASP A 135 50.69 -15.66 3.77
C ASP A 135 49.32 -16.32 3.78
N LYS A 136 49.25 -17.61 4.17
CA LYS A 136 47.98 -18.33 4.38
C LYS A 136 47.17 -17.72 5.53
N TYR A 137 47.83 -17.35 6.62
CA TYR A 137 47.19 -16.68 7.76
C TYR A 137 46.71 -15.26 7.40
N GLN A 138 47.50 -14.50 6.64
CA GLN A 138 47.14 -13.16 6.16
C GLN A 138 45.99 -13.21 5.16
N ALA A 139 45.96 -14.18 4.25
CA ALA A 139 44.84 -14.41 3.34
C ALA A 139 43.56 -14.84 4.09
N MET A 140 43.70 -15.66 5.14
CA MET A 140 42.58 -16.03 6.03
C MET A 140 42.03 -14.80 6.76
N LEU A 141 42.89 -13.98 7.37
CA LEU A 141 42.50 -12.72 8.01
C LEU A 141 41.81 -11.76 7.03
N TYR A 142 42.36 -11.57 5.83
CA TYR A 142 41.73 -10.73 4.80
C TYR A 142 40.34 -11.28 4.41
N SER A 143 40.20 -12.59 4.25
CA SER A 143 38.89 -13.20 3.96
C SER A 143 37.87 -13.00 5.08
N ALA A 144 38.30 -13.11 6.34
CA ALA A 144 37.45 -12.92 7.51
C ALA A 144 37.09 -11.46 7.78
N ALA A 145 38.02 -10.53 7.54
CA ALA A 145 37.84 -9.10 7.83
C ALA A 145 37.16 -8.32 6.68
N ILE A 146 37.33 -8.76 5.43
CA ILE A 146 36.84 -8.05 4.24
C ILE A 146 35.74 -8.83 3.51
N LYS A 147 35.99 -10.10 3.15
CA LYS A 147 35.05 -10.87 2.32
C LYS A 147 33.80 -11.31 3.08
N VAL A 148 33.94 -11.76 4.33
CA VAL A 148 32.79 -12.20 5.15
C VAL A 148 31.82 -11.03 5.44
N PRO A 149 32.26 -9.85 5.90
CA PRO A 149 31.34 -8.71 6.08
C PRO A 149 30.73 -8.21 4.77
N ALA A 150 31.48 -8.21 3.65
CA ALA A 150 30.92 -7.81 2.37
C ALA A 150 29.80 -8.76 1.90
N ARG A 151 29.98 -10.08 2.04
CA ARG A 151 28.93 -11.07 1.77
C ARG A 151 27.74 -10.95 2.74
N ALA A 152 27.98 -10.64 4.02
CA ALA A 152 26.89 -10.39 4.97
C ALA A 152 26.05 -9.15 4.59
N ILE A 153 26.69 -8.10 4.08
CA ILE A 153 26.01 -6.90 3.57
C ILE A 153 25.21 -7.24 2.29
N GLU A 154 25.77 -8.00 1.36
CA GLU A 154 25.03 -8.45 0.16
C GLU A 154 23.80 -9.28 0.55
N MET A 155 23.93 -10.25 1.44
CA MET A 155 22.79 -11.03 1.96
C MET A 155 21.74 -10.16 2.66
N TYR A 156 22.16 -9.12 3.39
CA TYR A 156 21.24 -8.15 3.99
C TYR A 156 20.48 -7.36 2.91
N LEU A 157 21.18 -6.86 1.89
CA LEU A 157 20.57 -6.09 0.79
C LEU A 157 19.58 -6.96 0.00
N GLU A 158 19.95 -8.18 -0.40
CA GLU A 158 19.08 -9.12 -1.12
C GLU A 158 17.83 -9.50 -0.29
N LEU A 159 17.99 -9.73 1.01
CA LEU A 159 16.87 -10.04 1.91
C LEU A 159 15.95 -8.82 2.08
N ARG A 160 16.53 -7.63 2.27
CA ARG A 160 15.78 -6.38 2.43
C ARG A 160 15.03 -6.02 1.15
N GLU A 161 15.66 -6.13 -0.01
CA GLU A 161 15.06 -5.90 -1.32
C GLU A 161 13.84 -6.79 -1.53
N ARG A 162 13.95 -8.10 -1.25
CA ARG A 162 12.82 -9.04 -1.33
C ARG A 162 11.68 -8.69 -0.37
N VAL A 163 11.99 -8.23 0.84
CA VAL A 163 10.97 -7.80 1.82
C VAL A 163 10.29 -6.51 1.34
N GLU A 164 11.05 -5.53 0.86
CA GLU A 164 10.51 -4.27 0.35
C GLU A 164 9.71 -4.47 -0.95
N GLU A 165 10.13 -5.36 -1.86
CA GLU A 165 9.37 -5.77 -3.04
C GLU A 165 8.04 -6.43 -2.64
N HIS A 166 8.07 -7.32 -1.65
CA HIS A 166 6.85 -7.95 -1.13
C HIS A 166 5.90 -6.92 -0.53
N VAL A 167 6.41 -5.93 0.22
CA VAL A 167 5.61 -4.82 0.76
C VAL A 167 5.06 -3.93 -0.37
N LYS A 168 5.88 -3.58 -1.37
CA LYS A 168 5.45 -2.79 -2.55
C LYS A 168 4.26 -3.41 -3.27
N GLY A 169 4.19 -4.75 -3.36
CA GLY A 169 3.04 -5.47 -3.90
C GLY A 169 1.71 -5.27 -3.16
N PHE A 170 1.72 -4.70 -1.94
CA PHE A 170 0.53 -4.30 -1.19
C PHE A 170 0.38 -2.78 -1.01
N THR A 171 1.45 -1.99 -1.19
CA THR A 171 1.44 -0.54 -0.95
C THR A 171 1.38 0.30 -2.22
N GLU A 172 1.94 -0.16 -3.33
CA GLU A 172 1.91 0.55 -4.61
C GLU A 172 0.68 0.12 -5.45
N PRO A 173 0.20 0.99 -6.36
CA PRO A 173 -0.87 0.62 -7.28
C PRO A 173 -0.50 -0.58 -8.16
N LEU A 174 -1.50 -1.40 -8.51
CA LEU A 174 -1.36 -2.62 -9.34
C LEU A 174 -0.70 -2.44 -10.71
N SER A 175 -0.52 -1.20 -11.20
CA SER A 175 0.11 -0.88 -12.49
C SER A 175 0.75 0.51 -12.43
N GLU A 176 1.87 0.69 -13.13
CA GLU A 176 2.48 2.01 -13.33
C GLU A 176 1.59 2.96 -14.14
N LYS A 177 0.84 2.41 -15.11
CA LYS A 177 -0.19 3.10 -15.89
C LYS A 177 -1.56 2.55 -15.50
N LEU A 178 -2.36 3.35 -14.80
CA LEU A 178 -3.71 2.99 -14.34
C LEU A 178 -4.75 3.05 -15.47
N LEU A 179 -4.53 3.90 -16.47
CA LEU A 179 -5.41 4.05 -17.64
C LEU A 179 -4.65 3.73 -18.94
N PRO A 180 -5.33 3.18 -19.97
CA PRO A 180 -4.72 2.95 -21.28
C PRO A 180 -4.33 4.26 -21.95
N ASP A 181 -3.43 4.17 -22.93
CA ASP A 181 -3.01 5.32 -23.74
C ASP A 181 -4.20 5.91 -24.51
N LEU A 182 -4.29 7.24 -24.56
CA LEU A 182 -5.29 7.95 -25.37
C LEU A 182 -4.93 7.89 -26.85
N HIS A 183 -5.94 7.98 -27.73
CA HIS A 183 -5.70 8.18 -29.15
C HIS A 183 -4.95 9.52 -29.38
N PRO A 184 -3.99 9.62 -30.31
CA PRO A 184 -3.18 10.83 -30.50
C PRO A 184 -3.97 12.12 -30.73
N SER A 185 -5.20 12.04 -31.25
CA SER A 185 -6.10 13.19 -31.41
C SER A 185 -6.76 13.67 -30.12
N GLU A 186 -6.90 12.82 -29.11
CA GLU A 186 -7.56 13.14 -27.83
C GLU A 186 -6.57 13.65 -26.77
N GLN A 187 -5.32 13.20 -26.83
CA GLN A 187 -4.31 13.36 -25.77
C GLN A 187 -4.02 14.82 -25.35
N ASN A 188 -4.20 15.79 -26.25
CA ASN A 188 -4.01 17.22 -26.01
C ASN A 188 -5.30 18.04 -26.09
N VAL A 189 -6.47 17.39 -26.10
CA VAL A 189 -7.77 18.05 -26.26
C VAL A 189 -8.68 17.74 -25.07
N VAL A 190 -8.77 16.47 -24.68
CA VAL A 190 -9.66 16.01 -23.61
C VAL A 190 -9.09 16.39 -22.23
N TYR A 191 -9.97 16.82 -21.33
CA TYR A 191 -9.67 16.93 -19.90
C TYR A 191 -10.16 15.67 -19.17
N THR A 192 -9.41 15.23 -18.18
CA THR A 192 -9.79 14.09 -17.34
C THR A 192 -10.37 14.60 -16.03
N LEU A 193 -11.65 14.30 -15.79
CA LEU A 193 -12.35 14.63 -14.55
C LEU A 193 -12.36 13.38 -13.65
N VAL A 194 -11.50 13.41 -12.64
CA VAL A 194 -11.37 12.35 -11.64
C VAL A 194 -12.33 12.65 -10.50
N LEU A 195 -13.22 11.71 -10.20
CA LEU A 195 -14.24 11.84 -9.18
C LEU A 195 -14.01 10.78 -8.10
N ASP A 196 -13.97 11.19 -6.83
CA ASP A 196 -14.11 10.22 -5.75
C ASP A 196 -15.56 9.74 -5.63
N LEU A 197 -15.77 8.58 -5.01
CA LEU A 197 -17.09 7.96 -4.95
C LEU A 197 -17.83 8.34 -3.66
N ASN A 198 -17.26 7.99 -2.50
CA ASN A 198 -17.86 8.24 -1.20
C ASN A 198 -17.73 9.71 -0.78
N GLU A 199 -18.73 10.21 -0.06
CA GLU A 199 -18.89 11.63 0.34
C GLU A 199 -18.85 12.63 -0.82
N THR A 200 -18.89 12.17 -2.08
CA THR A 200 -18.64 12.98 -3.27
C THR A 200 -19.77 12.84 -4.29
N LEU A 201 -19.97 11.63 -4.85
CA LEU A 201 -21.10 11.31 -5.75
C LEU A 201 -22.25 10.60 -5.02
N LEU A 202 -21.93 9.97 -3.89
CA LEU A 202 -22.84 9.24 -3.04
C LEU A 202 -22.33 9.24 -1.60
N TYR A 203 -23.18 8.80 -0.68
CA TYR A 203 -22.81 8.54 0.71
C TYR A 203 -23.24 7.12 1.08
N THR A 204 -22.38 6.38 1.78
CA THR A 204 -22.71 5.05 2.30
C THR A 204 -22.55 5.00 3.81
N ASP A 205 -23.59 4.55 4.51
CA ASP A 205 -23.54 4.28 5.94
C ASP A 205 -23.89 2.83 6.28
N TRP A 206 -23.56 2.45 7.51
CA TRP A 206 -24.05 1.23 8.14
C TRP A 206 -24.85 1.62 9.38
N LYS A 207 -26.06 1.08 9.53
CA LYS A 207 -26.80 1.13 10.80
C LYS A 207 -27.26 -0.28 11.16
N ARG A 208 -27.25 -0.60 12.46
CA ARG A 208 -27.56 -1.93 13.01
C ARG A 208 -28.89 -2.50 12.51
N GLU A 209 -29.90 -1.67 12.31
CA GLU A 209 -31.25 -2.06 11.88
C GLU A 209 -31.37 -2.36 10.38
N ARG A 210 -30.60 -1.65 9.53
CA ARG A 210 -30.80 -1.65 8.06
C ARG A 210 -29.60 -2.16 7.25
N GLY A 211 -28.51 -2.49 7.93
CA GLY A 211 -27.23 -2.87 7.34
C GLY A 211 -26.56 -1.70 6.61
N TRP A 212 -25.72 -2.04 5.63
CA TRP A 212 -25.12 -1.10 4.70
C TRP A 212 -26.17 -0.51 3.76
N ARG A 213 -26.17 0.81 3.58
CA ARG A 213 -27.02 1.53 2.62
C ARG A 213 -26.24 2.61 1.91
N THR A 214 -26.48 2.72 0.61
CA THR A 214 -25.87 3.70 -0.28
C THR A 214 -26.93 4.67 -0.79
N PHE A 215 -26.60 5.96 -0.77
CA PHE A 215 -27.50 7.06 -1.08
C PHE A 215 -26.85 7.94 -2.14
N LYS A 216 -27.53 8.13 -3.27
CA LYS A 216 -27.09 9.04 -4.33
C LYS A 216 -27.10 10.47 -3.82
N ARG A 217 -26.06 11.25 -4.14
CA ARG A 217 -26.07 12.69 -3.90
C ARG A 217 -27.07 13.36 -4.85
N PRO A 218 -27.84 14.37 -4.42
CA PRO A 218 -28.71 15.12 -5.33
C PRO A 218 -27.92 15.70 -6.52
N GLY A 219 -28.55 15.73 -7.70
CA GLY A 219 -27.94 16.25 -8.92
C GLY A 219 -26.88 15.37 -9.59
N VAL A 220 -26.47 14.23 -9.02
CA VAL A 220 -25.40 13.37 -9.57
C VAL A 220 -25.66 12.90 -11.01
N ASP A 221 -26.92 12.60 -11.35
CA ASP A 221 -27.29 12.15 -12.70
C ASP A 221 -27.07 13.25 -13.75
N ALA A 222 -27.56 14.47 -13.46
CA ALA A 222 -27.39 15.63 -14.31
C ALA A 222 -25.92 16.07 -14.40
N PHE A 223 -25.16 15.94 -13.30
CA PHE A 223 -23.72 16.21 -13.27
C PHE A 223 -22.95 15.28 -14.22
N LEU A 224 -23.19 13.97 -14.15
CA LEU A 224 -22.54 12.99 -15.04
C LEU A 224 -23.00 13.15 -16.49
N GLU A 225 -24.29 13.32 -16.75
CA GLU A 225 -24.84 13.51 -18.10
C GLU A 225 -24.27 14.77 -18.78
N HIS A 226 -24.18 15.88 -18.04
CA HIS A 226 -23.71 17.14 -18.61
C HIS A 226 -22.20 17.14 -18.81
N LEU A 227 -21.43 16.73 -17.81
CA LEU A 227 -19.96 16.79 -17.86
C LEU A 227 -19.35 15.65 -18.70
N GLY A 228 -20.03 14.52 -18.86
CA GLY A 228 -19.60 13.44 -19.75
C GLY A 228 -19.51 13.83 -21.24
N LYS A 229 -20.11 14.97 -21.62
CA LYS A 229 -20.00 15.60 -22.95
C LYS A 229 -18.68 16.34 -23.16
N PHE A 230 -18.00 16.72 -22.07
CA PHE A 230 -16.82 17.58 -22.07
C PHE A 230 -15.56 16.89 -21.54
N TYR A 231 -15.72 15.92 -20.65
CA TYR A 231 -14.64 15.29 -19.89
C TYR A 231 -14.56 13.77 -20.11
N GLU A 232 -13.35 13.24 -20.06
CA GLU A 232 -13.14 11.83 -19.70
C GLU A 232 -13.40 11.70 -18.19
N ILE A 233 -14.56 11.15 -17.81
CA ILE A 233 -14.90 10.93 -16.40
C ILE A 233 -14.26 9.61 -15.92
N VAL A 234 -13.54 9.70 -14.80
CA VAL A 234 -12.88 8.57 -14.13
C VAL A 234 -13.31 8.56 -12.66
N VAL A 235 -13.92 7.47 -12.19
CA VAL A 235 -14.15 7.29 -10.75
C VAL A 235 -12.89 6.69 -10.12
N TYR A 236 -12.37 7.28 -9.04
CA TYR A 236 -11.15 6.83 -8.36
C TYR A 236 -11.32 6.80 -6.84
N SER A 237 -11.65 5.62 -6.31
CA SER A 237 -12.07 5.40 -4.94
C SER A 237 -11.14 4.44 -4.17
N ASP A 238 -10.99 4.68 -2.88
CA ASP A 238 -10.35 3.78 -1.90
C ASP A 238 -11.24 2.61 -1.46
N GLN A 239 -12.42 2.42 -2.06
CA GLN A 239 -13.29 1.28 -1.75
C GLN A 239 -12.90 0.03 -2.56
N MET A 240 -13.34 -1.15 -2.10
CA MET A 240 -13.13 -2.42 -2.81
C MET A 240 -13.77 -2.40 -4.20
N ASP A 241 -13.14 -3.10 -5.15
CA ASP A 241 -13.66 -3.34 -6.50
C ASP A 241 -15.08 -3.97 -6.47
N MET A 242 -15.28 -4.95 -5.58
CA MET A 242 -16.58 -5.59 -5.30
C MET A 242 -17.67 -4.61 -4.83
N TYR A 243 -17.31 -3.40 -4.38
CA TYR A 243 -18.24 -2.32 -4.07
C TYR A 243 -18.30 -1.29 -5.21
N VAL A 244 -17.15 -0.79 -5.67
CA VAL A 244 -17.06 0.31 -6.65
C VAL A 244 -17.77 -0.04 -7.97
N TYR A 245 -17.50 -1.22 -8.54
CA TYR A 245 -18.03 -1.58 -9.85
C TYR A 245 -19.56 -1.71 -9.88
N PRO A 246 -20.22 -2.53 -9.04
CA PRO A 246 -21.68 -2.66 -9.07
C PRO A 246 -22.43 -1.40 -8.58
N VAL A 247 -21.76 -0.51 -7.82
CA VAL A 247 -22.33 0.78 -7.43
C VAL A 247 -22.26 1.76 -8.60
N CYS A 248 -21.14 1.86 -9.30
CA CYS A 248 -21.03 2.72 -10.48
C CYS A 248 -21.98 2.29 -11.61
N GLU A 249 -22.15 0.99 -11.84
CA GLU A 249 -23.10 0.46 -12.84
C GLU A 249 -24.57 0.79 -12.54
N LYS A 250 -24.93 0.99 -11.27
CA LYS A 250 -26.27 1.45 -10.87
C LYS A 250 -26.39 2.97 -10.81
N LEU A 251 -25.27 3.67 -10.60
CA LEU A 251 -25.20 5.12 -10.57
C LEU A 251 -25.32 5.71 -11.99
N ASP A 252 -24.63 5.08 -12.94
CA ASP A 252 -24.50 5.53 -14.33
C ASP A 252 -24.90 4.41 -15.31
N PRO A 253 -26.22 4.25 -15.57
CA PRO A 253 -26.72 3.29 -16.55
C PRO A 253 -26.46 3.71 -18.01
N ASN A 254 -26.05 4.96 -18.24
CA ASN A 254 -25.86 5.53 -19.58
C ASN A 254 -24.39 5.46 -20.05
N GLY A 255 -23.44 5.22 -19.15
CA GLY A 255 -22.03 4.99 -19.47
C GLY A 255 -21.20 6.27 -19.67
N TYR A 256 -21.50 7.33 -18.93
CA TYR A 256 -20.69 8.56 -18.91
C TYR A 256 -19.32 8.37 -18.24
N ILE A 257 -19.20 7.47 -17.26
CA ILE A 257 -17.97 7.11 -16.56
C ILE A 257 -17.15 6.16 -17.44
N ARG A 258 -16.05 6.66 -18.05
CA ARG A 258 -15.19 5.85 -18.94
C ARG A 258 -14.39 4.80 -18.16
N TYR A 259 -13.85 5.15 -16.99
CA TYR A 259 -12.98 4.27 -16.20
C TYR A 259 -13.34 4.26 -14.71
N LYS A 260 -13.15 3.10 -14.09
CA LYS A 260 -13.49 2.82 -12.69
C LYS A 260 -12.24 2.27 -11.99
N LEU A 261 -11.66 3.05 -11.08
CA LEU A 261 -10.48 2.70 -10.28
C LEU A 261 -10.90 2.51 -8.81
N ALA A 262 -10.54 1.35 -8.27
CA ALA A 262 -10.83 0.94 -6.89
C ALA A 262 -9.55 0.91 -6.03
N ARG A 263 -9.61 0.44 -4.77
CA ARG A 263 -8.49 0.47 -3.82
C ARG A 263 -7.17 -0.09 -4.37
N GLY A 264 -7.18 -1.14 -5.20
CA GLY A 264 -5.97 -1.69 -5.80
C GLY A 264 -5.21 -0.74 -6.75
N ALA A 265 -5.86 0.35 -7.17
CA ALA A 265 -5.24 1.42 -7.93
C ALA A 265 -4.71 2.57 -7.04
N THR A 266 -4.95 2.55 -5.73
CA THR A 266 -4.46 3.59 -4.79
C THR A 266 -3.09 3.23 -4.21
N LYS A 267 -2.30 4.25 -3.85
CA LYS A 267 -1.09 4.07 -3.05
C LYS A 267 -1.47 4.01 -1.57
N TYR A 268 -1.01 3.00 -0.83
CA TYR A 268 -1.21 2.89 0.62
C TYR A 268 0.06 3.34 1.36
N GLU A 269 -0.06 4.43 2.11
CA GLU A 269 1.06 5.04 2.83
C GLU A 269 0.58 5.52 4.21
N ASN A 270 1.37 5.32 5.26
CA ASN A 270 1.09 5.81 6.62
C ASN A 270 -0.33 5.48 7.16
N GLY A 271 -0.86 4.30 6.80
CA GLY A 271 -2.18 3.85 7.21
C GLY A 271 -3.36 4.35 6.36
N LYS A 272 -3.09 5.08 5.26
CA LYS A 272 -4.10 5.75 4.43
C LYS A 272 -3.94 5.45 2.94
N HIS A 273 -5.06 5.45 2.22
CA HIS A 273 -5.08 5.32 0.76
C HIS A 273 -5.09 6.68 0.07
N TYR A 274 -4.11 6.89 -0.80
CA TYR A 274 -3.95 8.08 -1.62
C TYR A 274 -4.19 7.77 -3.11
N ARG A 275 -4.84 8.72 -3.78
CA ARG A 275 -5.02 8.72 -5.23
C ARG A 275 -3.77 9.37 -5.84
N ASP A 276 -2.93 8.57 -6.49
CA ASP A 276 -1.80 9.08 -7.27
C ASP A 276 -2.27 9.40 -8.69
N LEU A 277 -2.44 10.70 -8.97
CA LEU A 277 -2.90 11.19 -10.27
C LEU A 277 -1.80 11.08 -11.33
N SER A 278 -0.51 11.00 -10.95
CA SER A 278 0.59 10.82 -11.89
C SER A 278 0.54 9.48 -12.63
N LYS A 279 -0.02 8.45 -11.97
CA LYS A 279 -0.19 7.09 -12.50
C LYS A 279 -1.37 6.97 -13.48
N LEU A 280 -2.20 8.02 -13.62
CA LEU A 280 -3.35 7.99 -14.53
C LEU A 280 -2.95 8.00 -16.01
N ASN A 281 -1.68 8.19 -16.37
CA ASN A 281 -1.24 8.21 -17.77
C ASN A 281 -1.99 9.30 -18.59
N ARG A 282 -2.11 10.49 -17.99
CA ARG A 282 -2.74 11.70 -18.53
C ARG A 282 -1.84 12.91 -18.25
N ASP A 283 -1.96 13.98 -19.03
CA ASP A 283 -1.22 15.23 -18.77
C ASP A 283 -1.70 15.87 -17.45
N PRO A 284 -0.86 16.04 -16.42
CA PRO A 284 -1.24 16.66 -15.15
C PRO A 284 -1.83 18.06 -15.31
N LYS A 285 -1.55 18.78 -16.40
CA LYS A 285 -2.14 20.09 -16.71
C LYS A 285 -3.64 20.04 -17.02
N ARG A 286 -4.19 18.85 -17.26
CA ARG A 286 -5.56 18.58 -17.74
C ARG A 286 -6.37 17.66 -16.82
N ILE A 287 -5.83 17.32 -15.66
CA ILE A 287 -6.51 16.51 -14.64
C ILE A 287 -7.18 17.44 -13.62
N LEU A 288 -8.44 17.18 -13.28
CA LEU A 288 -9.11 17.77 -12.12
C LEU A 288 -9.60 16.64 -11.22
N TYR A 289 -9.26 16.69 -9.92
CA TYR A 289 -9.73 15.71 -8.93
C TYR A 289 -10.76 16.33 -7.98
N VAL A 290 -12.02 15.92 -8.13
CA VAL A 290 -13.13 16.35 -7.27
C VAL A 290 -13.34 15.30 -6.17
N SER A 291 -13.24 15.72 -4.90
CA SER A 291 -13.56 14.89 -3.73
C SER A 291 -13.95 15.77 -2.55
N GLY A 292 -14.83 15.24 -1.68
CA GLY A 292 -15.09 15.82 -0.37
C GLY A 292 -13.83 16.04 0.46
N ASN A 293 -12.83 15.16 0.29
CA ASN A 293 -11.59 15.15 1.06
C ASN A 293 -10.35 15.31 0.15
N ALA A 294 -10.47 16.08 -0.95
CA ALA A 294 -9.51 16.07 -2.05
C ALA A 294 -8.04 16.35 -1.66
N PHE A 295 -7.78 17.32 -0.78
CA PHE A 295 -6.43 17.63 -0.31
C PHE A 295 -5.86 16.56 0.63
N ASP A 296 -6.72 15.80 1.30
CA ASP A 296 -6.33 14.78 2.26
C ASP A 296 -6.10 13.42 1.60
N THR A 297 -6.64 13.20 0.40
CA THR A 297 -6.64 11.90 -0.30
C THR A 297 -5.87 11.88 -1.62
N SER A 298 -5.31 13.00 -2.07
CA SER A 298 -4.48 13.10 -3.29
C SER A 298 -3.00 13.26 -2.98
N LEU A 299 -2.12 12.76 -3.86
CA LEU A 299 -0.69 13.09 -3.85
C LEU A 299 -0.35 14.37 -4.65
N GLN A 300 -1.28 14.90 -5.45
CA GLN A 300 -1.10 16.08 -6.30
C GLN A 300 -2.15 17.15 -5.91
N PRO A 301 -1.94 17.87 -4.79
CA PRO A 301 -2.91 18.84 -4.27
C PRO A 301 -3.19 20.01 -5.21
N GLU A 302 -2.31 20.29 -6.17
CA GLU A 302 -2.47 21.33 -7.19
C GLU A 302 -3.51 21.00 -8.28
N ASN A 303 -3.95 19.74 -8.35
CA ASN A 303 -5.04 19.26 -9.22
C ASN A 303 -6.38 19.10 -8.48
N CYS A 304 -6.43 19.37 -7.17
CA CYS A 304 -7.60 19.15 -6.34
C CYS A 304 -8.65 20.27 -6.49
N VAL A 305 -9.90 19.84 -6.66
CA VAL A 305 -11.11 20.66 -6.62
C VAL A 305 -11.90 20.23 -5.39
N PRO A 306 -11.78 20.92 -4.25
CA PRO A 306 -12.54 20.57 -3.07
C PRO A 306 -14.03 20.80 -3.32
N ILE A 307 -14.86 19.85 -2.87
CA ILE A 307 -16.32 20.01 -2.79
C ILE A 307 -16.74 19.73 -1.34
N LYS A 308 -17.89 20.24 -0.90
CA LYS A 308 -18.47 19.87 0.40
C LYS A 308 -18.64 18.34 0.48
N PRO A 309 -18.15 17.65 1.53
CA PRO A 309 -18.47 16.24 1.79
C PRO A 309 -19.98 16.04 1.96
N TYR A 310 -20.56 15.10 1.20
CA TYR A 310 -21.98 14.76 1.27
C TYR A 310 -22.28 13.87 2.48
N LYS A 311 -23.25 14.27 3.31
CA LYS A 311 -23.65 13.61 4.56
C LYS A 311 -25.18 13.54 4.70
N LEU A 312 -25.85 13.09 3.64
CA LEU A 312 -27.30 12.84 3.56
C LEU A 312 -28.21 14.08 3.63
N GLU A 313 -27.69 15.29 3.39
CA GLU A 313 -28.50 16.50 3.34
C GLU A 313 -29.42 16.50 2.11
N SER A 314 -30.69 16.85 2.28
CA SER A 314 -31.70 16.86 1.21
C SER A 314 -31.62 18.09 0.30
N ASP A 315 -31.02 19.16 0.80
CA ASP A 315 -30.82 20.46 0.18
C ASP A 315 -29.40 20.64 -0.40
N ASP A 316 -28.61 19.55 -0.50
CA ASP A 316 -27.26 19.61 -1.07
C ASP A 316 -27.30 19.87 -2.59
N THR A 317 -26.81 21.05 -3.00
CA THR A 317 -26.71 21.47 -4.41
C THR A 317 -25.29 21.40 -4.96
N ALA A 318 -24.29 21.04 -4.16
CA ALA A 318 -22.88 21.34 -4.43
C ALA A 318 -22.32 20.72 -5.72
N LEU A 319 -22.84 19.57 -6.18
CA LEU A 319 -22.48 19.04 -7.50
C LEU A 319 -22.99 19.94 -8.62
N VAL A 320 -24.24 20.38 -8.54
CA VAL A 320 -24.87 21.27 -9.53
C VAL A 320 -24.18 22.63 -9.55
N ASP A 321 -23.86 23.18 -8.38
CA ASP A 321 -23.18 24.47 -8.25
C ASP A 321 -21.76 24.45 -8.83
N LEU A 322 -21.12 23.29 -8.89
CA LEU A 322 -19.78 23.11 -9.49
C LEU A 322 -19.81 22.99 -11.03
N ILE A 323 -20.96 22.65 -11.63
CA ILE A 323 -21.10 22.47 -13.10
C ILE A 323 -20.63 23.71 -13.88
N PRO A 324 -21.05 24.96 -13.57
CA PRO A 324 -20.67 26.14 -14.36
C PRO A 324 -19.16 26.38 -14.40
N PHE A 325 -18.43 26.08 -13.31
CA PHE A 325 -16.98 26.19 -13.27
C PHE A 325 -16.31 25.15 -14.18
N LEU A 326 -16.71 23.88 -14.07
CA LEU A 326 -16.15 22.80 -14.89
C LEU A 326 -16.47 23.00 -16.38
N GLU A 327 -17.71 23.36 -16.71
CA GLU A 327 -18.08 23.70 -18.09
C GLU A 327 -17.28 24.90 -18.63
N TYR A 328 -17.04 25.92 -17.81
CA TYR A 328 -16.20 27.06 -18.20
C TYR A 328 -14.75 26.62 -18.47
N VAL A 329 -14.17 25.76 -17.62
CA VAL A 329 -12.82 25.20 -17.84
C VAL A 329 -12.76 24.44 -19.16
N ALA A 330 -13.68 23.52 -19.41
CA ALA A 330 -13.70 22.73 -20.63
C ALA A 330 -13.88 23.58 -21.90
N ARG A 331 -14.74 24.60 -21.86
CA ARG A 331 -15.02 25.48 -23.01
C ARG A 331 -13.89 26.47 -23.32
N ASN A 332 -13.20 27.00 -22.31
CA ASN A 332 -12.12 27.98 -22.50
C ASN A 332 -10.73 27.34 -22.64
N GLY A 333 -10.55 26.10 -22.20
CA GLY A 333 -9.36 25.29 -22.44
C GLY A 333 -8.04 25.92 -21.94
N PRO A 334 -7.90 26.27 -20.65
CA PRO A 334 -6.66 26.84 -20.11
C PRO A 334 -5.47 25.88 -20.31
N ALA A 335 -4.34 26.39 -20.81
CA ALA A 335 -3.17 25.56 -21.13
C ALA A 335 -2.57 24.78 -19.93
N ASP A 336 -2.85 25.24 -18.71
CA ASP A 336 -2.60 24.51 -17.47
C ASP A 336 -3.73 24.85 -16.47
N ILE A 337 -4.37 23.84 -15.92
CA ILE A 337 -5.46 24.03 -14.95
C ILE A 337 -4.95 24.42 -13.55
N ARG A 338 -3.72 24.07 -13.22
CA ARG A 338 -3.18 24.19 -11.85
C ARG A 338 -3.04 25.64 -11.39
N PRO A 339 -2.57 26.60 -12.21
CA PRO A 339 -2.61 28.03 -11.88
C PRO A 339 -4.03 28.58 -11.72
N VAL A 340 -5.00 28.05 -12.49
CA VAL A 340 -6.41 28.45 -12.37
C VAL A 340 -6.96 28.01 -11.01
N LEU A 341 -6.73 26.75 -10.61
CA LEU A 341 -7.12 26.22 -9.30
C LEU A 341 -6.42 26.94 -8.14
N ALA A 342 -5.12 27.25 -8.28
CA ALA A 342 -4.38 28.03 -7.29
C ALA A 342 -5.01 29.40 -7.01
N SER A 343 -5.61 30.05 -8.03
CA SER A 343 -6.31 31.34 -7.88
C SER A 343 -7.56 31.29 -6.98
N TYR A 344 -8.07 30.11 -6.63
CA TYR A 344 -9.19 29.94 -5.71
C TYR A 344 -8.74 29.76 -4.25
N GLU A 345 -7.43 29.70 -3.97
CA GLU A 345 -6.87 29.69 -2.60
C GLU A 345 -7.48 28.60 -1.67
N ARG A 346 -7.89 27.46 -2.23
CA ARG A 346 -8.61 26.37 -1.55
C ARG A 346 -9.98 26.75 -0.95
N LYS A 347 -10.56 27.87 -1.39
CA LYS A 347 -11.95 28.27 -1.08
C LYS A 347 -12.96 27.39 -1.85
N ASP A 348 -14.24 27.59 -1.57
CA ASP A 348 -15.33 27.02 -2.34
C ASP A 348 -15.28 27.52 -3.80
N VAL A 349 -14.87 26.62 -4.71
CA VAL A 349 -14.64 26.93 -6.12
C VAL A 349 -15.95 27.31 -6.83
N ALA A 350 -17.06 26.67 -6.47
CA ALA A 350 -18.37 26.92 -7.08
C ALA A 350 -18.87 28.34 -6.74
N LYS A 351 -18.84 28.67 -5.45
CA LYS A 351 -19.27 29.99 -4.95
C LYS A 351 -18.38 31.12 -5.49
N GLU A 352 -17.06 30.98 -5.36
CA GLU A 352 -16.10 31.98 -5.81
C GLU A 352 -16.16 32.19 -7.34
N PHE A 353 -16.35 31.11 -8.13
CA PHE A 353 -16.55 31.23 -9.57
C PHE A 353 -17.83 32.00 -9.92
N LEU A 354 -18.95 31.73 -9.22
CA LEU A 354 -20.20 32.44 -9.42
C LEU A 354 -20.04 33.93 -9.12
N GLU A 355 -19.44 34.29 -7.99
CA GLU A 355 -19.18 35.70 -7.60
C GLU A 355 -18.29 36.42 -8.63
N ARG A 356 -17.19 35.79 -9.06
CA ARG A 356 -16.31 36.31 -10.13
C ARG A 356 -17.04 36.48 -11.46
N SER A 357 -17.91 35.55 -11.85
CA SER A 357 -18.67 35.63 -13.10
C SER A 357 -19.67 36.80 -13.10
N ILE A 358 -20.31 37.06 -11.96
CA ILE A 358 -21.24 38.19 -11.76
C ILE A 358 -20.48 39.51 -11.79
N GLU A 359 -19.32 39.60 -11.14
CA GLU A 359 -18.48 40.80 -11.17
C GLU A 359 -18.00 41.11 -12.59
N TYR A 360 -17.52 40.09 -13.31
CA TYR A 360 -17.09 40.22 -14.71
C TYR A 360 -18.23 40.72 -15.61
N GLN A 361 -19.44 40.15 -15.49
CA GLN A 361 -20.61 40.62 -16.23
C GLN A 361 -20.96 42.08 -15.91
N LYS A 362 -20.94 42.50 -14.63
CA LYS A 362 -21.18 43.90 -14.23
C LYS A 362 -20.14 44.85 -14.83
N ARG A 363 -18.85 44.49 -14.80
CA ARG A 363 -17.76 45.30 -15.39
C ARG A 363 -17.92 45.44 -16.90
N MET A 364 -18.27 44.37 -17.61
CA MET A 364 -18.55 44.39 -19.05
C MET A 364 -19.80 45.22 -19.42
N GLN A 365 -20.84 45.20 -18.59
CA GLN A 365 -22.03 46.06 -18.77
C GLN A 365 -21.70 47.54 -18.55
N GLY A 366 -20.95 47.87 -17.48
CA GLY A 366 -20.50 49.24 -17.21
C GLY A 366 -19.63 49.82 -18.33
N GLN A 367 -18.69 49.03 -18.86
CA GLN A 367 -17.88 49.43 -20.03
C GLN A 367 -18.72 49.63 -21.30
N ARG A 368 -19.75 48.81 -21.53
CA ARG A 368 -20.68 48.97 -22.66
C ARG A 368 -21.50 50.26 -22.53
N GLN A 369 -22.07 50.53 -21.36
CA GLN A 369 -22.81 51.78 -21.12
C GLN A 369 -21.90 53.00 -21.26
N GLY A 370 -20.71 52.98 -20.64
CA GLY A 370 -19.72 54.06 -20.75
C GLY A 370 -19.20 54.31 -22.18
N ARG A 371 -19.32 53.33 -23.09
CA ARG A 371 -19.09 53.50 -24.53
C ARG A 371 -20.29 54.10 -25.27
N LEU A 372 -21.52 53.85 -24.84
CA LEU A 372 -22.71 54.51 -25.41
C LEU A 372 -22.75 55.99 -25.04
N TRP A 373 -22.47 56.37 -23.79
CA TRP A 373 -22.46 57.77 -23.32
C TRP A 373 -21.28 58.62 -23.83
N ARG A 374 -20.43 58.08 -24.71
CA ARG A 374 -19.28 58.78 -25.35
C ARG A 374 -19.44 58.93 -26.87
N ARG A 375 -20.64 58.65 -27.40
CA ARG A 375 -21.08 58.97 -28.77
C ARG A 375 -22.22 59.98 -28.71
#